data_AF-A0A2E2AZ19-F1
#
_entry.id   AF-A0A2E2AZ19-F1
#
_cell.length_a   1.000
_cell.length_b   1.000
_cell.length_c   1.000
_cell.angle_alpha   90.00
_cell.angle_beta   90.00
_cell.angle_gamma   90.00
#
_symmetry.space_group_name_H-M   'P 1'
#
loop_
_entity.id
_entity.type
_entity.pdbx_description
1 polymer ?
#
loop_
_entity_poly.entity_id
_entity_poly.type
_entity_poly.pdbx_seq_one_letter_code
_entity_poly.pdbx_strand_id
1 'polypeptide(L)'
;MKHFYPGIIVTVVFAMTIVACDEKQPTPPPITNHETFSSTQLGDQFEEKIGQEITVIGQLENREVGPLLVSETCALFLDIDNNSYNMMMADNNKHPIKATGIIVLRHDLPVFILDPENAKRGTVRSGIPVPPGTDLHEASKRYVLENVAWEFVKDLNASQNIQHIQQ
;
A
#
# COMPACT_ATOMS: atom_id res chain seq x y z
N MET A 1 50.66 54.84 -20.72
CA MET A 1 51.14 54.04 -19.58
C MET A 1 50.05 53.03 -19.24
N LYS A 2 50.26 51.74 -19.52
CA LYS A 2 49.30 50.66 -19.23
C LYS A 2 49.92 49.79 -18.13
N HIS A 3 49.35 49.85 -16.93
CA HIS A 3 49.77 49.02 -15.81
C HIS A 3 49.20 47.61 -15.98
N PHE A 4 50.09 46.62 -15.99
CA PHE A 4 49.78 45.21 -16.10
C PHE A 4 49.91 44.61 -14.70
N TYR A 5 48.82 44.10 -14.13
CA TYR A 5 48.84 43.36 -12.87
C TYR A 5 48.74 41.85 -13.18
N PRO A 6 49.70 41.01 -12.75
CA PRO A 6 49.57 39.57 -12.87
C PRO A 6 48.67 39.04 -11.75
N GLY A 7 47.53 38.46 -12.12
CA GLY A 7 46.65 37.73 -11.21
C GLY A 7 47.25 36.38 -10.82
N ILE A 8 47.34 36.14 -9.51
CA ILE A 8 47.75 34.88 -8.91
C ILE A 8 46.59 33.89 -9.04
N ILE A 9 46.79 32.79 -9.78
CA ILE A 9 45.83 31.69 -9.86
C ILE A 9 46.09 30.77 -8.66
N VAL A 10 45.16 30.77 -7.70
CA VAL A 10 45.17 29.83 -6.57
C VAL A 10 44.38 28.60 -6.98
N THR A 11 45.09 27.51 -7.28
CA THR A 11 44.48 26.22 -7.58
C THR A 11 44.19 25.48 -6.28
N VAL A 12 42.92 25.36 -5.91
CA VAL A 12 42.46 24.55 -4.77
C VAL A 12 42.27 23.12 -5.25
N VAL A 13 43.15 22.21 -4.80
CA VAL A 13 43.04 20.78 -5.07
C VAL A 13 42.15 20.15 -4.00
N PHE A 14 40.92 19.79 -4.37
CA PHE A 14 40.04 18.99 -3.54
C PHE A 14 40.46 17.52 -3.64
N ALA A 15 41.02 16.98 -2.55
CA ALA A 15 41.26 15.54 -2.42
C ALA A 15 39.93 14.85 -2.11
N MET A 16 39.40 14.13 -3.10
CA MET A 16 38.18 13.32 -2.99
C MET A 16 38.58 11.93 -2.50
N THR A 17 38.40 11.66 -1.21
CA THR A 17 38.54 10.31 -0.65
C THR A 17 37.33 9.47 -1.04
N ILE A 18 37.55 8.49 -1.92
CA ILE A 18 36.55 7.49 -2.29
C ILE A 18 36.55 6.42 -1.19
N VAL A 19 35.49 6.38 -0.39
CA VAL A 19 35.21 5.28 0.54
C VAL A 19 34.60 4.14 -0.28
N ALA A 20 35.36 3.07 -0.49
CA ALA A 20 34.85 1.83 -1.05
C ALA A 20 34.08 1.08 0.04
N CYS A 21 32.75 1.01 -0.09
CA CYS A 21 31.94 0.08 0.70
C CYS A 21 32.12 -1.33 0.14
N ASP A 22 32.59 -2.23 0.99
CA ASP A 22 32.70 -3.68 0.75
C ASP A 22 31.30 -4.27 0.50
N GLU A 23 31.05 -4.68 -0.73
CA GLU A 23 29.77 -5.23 -1.21
C GLU A 23 29.69 -6.71 -0.82
N LYS A 24 29.15 -6.99 0.37
CA LYS A 24 28.73 -8.35 0.73
C LYS A 24 27.52 -8.74 -0.12
N GLN A 25 27.69 -9.78 -0.94
CA GLN A 25 26.60 -10.38 -1.71
C GLN A 25 25.41 -10.73 -0.80
N PRO A 26 24.17 -10.36 -1.17
CA PRO A 26 22.99 -10.71 -0.42
C PRO A 26 22.74 -12.22 -0.55
N THR A 27 22.80 -12.92 0.58
CA THR A 27 22.30 -14.30 0.67
C THR A 27 20.81 -14.31 0.35
N PRO A 28 20.31 -15.31 -0.40
CA PRO A 28 18.87 -15.43 -0.67
C PRO A 28 18.11 -15.45 0.67
N PRO A 29 17.03 -14.66 0.79
CA PRO A 29 16.29 -14.59 2.04
C PRO A 29 15.74 -15.99 2.39
N PRO A 30 15.74 -16.37 3.68
CA PRO A 30 15.03 -17.56 4.11
C PRO A 30 13.57 -17.46 3.66
N ILE A 31 13.02 -18.59 3.18
CA ILE A 31 11.60 -18.71 2.87
C ILE A 31 10.86 -18.62 4.21
N THR A 32 10.54 -17.40 4.61
CA THR A 32 9.79 -17.08 5.82
C THR A 32 8.31 -17.25 5.50
N ASN A 33 7.66 -18.10 6.27
CA ASN A 33 6.22 -18.37 6.22
C ASN A 33 5.42 -17.07 6.08
N HIS A 34 4.45 -17.07 5.16
CA HIS A 34 3.44 -16.03 4.94
C HIS A 34 3.36 -15.01 6.07
N GLU A 35 4.08 -13.89 5.92
CA GLU A 35 3.83 -12.71 6.74
C GLU A 35 2.37 -12.35 6.49
N THR A 36 1.56 -12.66 7.48
CA THR A 36 0.23 -12.09 7.61
C THR A 36 0.50 -10.61 7.78
N PHE A 37 0.44 -9.87 6.67
CA PHE A 37 0.46 -8.42 6.67
C PHE A 37 -0.64 -7.99 7.64
N SER A 38 -0.24 -7.60 8.85
CA SER A 38 -1.17 -7.17 9.88
C SER A 38 -1.73 -5.84 9.40
N SER A 39 -2.99 -5.85 8.97
CA SER A 39 -3.75 -4.65 8.55
C SER A 39 -3.64 -3.48 9.54
N THR A 40 -3.23 -3.76 10.77
CA THR A 40 -2.96 -2.83 11.85
C THR A 40 -1.87 -1.79 11.54
N GLN A 41 -0.79 -2.10 10.81
CA GLN A 41 0.29 -1.11 10.59
C GLN A 41 0.05 -0.19 9.38
N LEU A 42 -0.77 -0.59 8.42
CA LEU A 42 -1.11 0.25 7.27
C LEU A 42 -2.29 1.21 7.55
N GLY A 43 -3.07 0.95 8.60
CA GLY A 43 -4.34 1.62 8.89
C GLY A 43 -4.22 3.00 9.55
N ASP A 44 -3.23 3.22 10.42
CA ASP A 44 -3.14 4.44 11.23
C ASP A 44 -2.99 5.71 10.38
N GLN A 45 -2.45 5.58 9.16
CA GLN A 45 -2.23 6.67 8.22
C GLN A 45 -3.53 7.27 7.65
N PHE A 46 -4.66 6.56 7.80
CA PHE A 46 -5.93 6.97 7.21
C PHE A 46 -6.90 7.59 8.20
N GLU A 47 -6.68 7.49 9.50
CA GLU A 47 -7.58 8.08 10.50
C GLU A 47 -7.77 9.58 10.25
N GLU A 48 -6.69 10.30 9.98
CA GLU A 48 -6.72 11.74 9.69
C GLU A 48 -7.34 12.07 8.32
N LYS A 49 -7.45 11.08 7.44
CA LYS A 49 -7.95 11.21 6.06
C LYS A 49 -9.40 10.75 5.91
N ILE A 50 -10.05 10.28 6.98
CA ILE A 50 -11.47 9.91 6.95
C ILE A 50 -12.31 11.10 6.46
N GLY A 51 -13.19 10.84 5.49
CA GLY A 51 -14.04 11.84 4.85
C GLY A 51 -13.34 12.67 3.75
N GLN A 52 -12.05 12.44 3.49
CA GLN A 52 -11.31 13.12 2.43
C GLN A 52 -11.32 12.29 1.14
N GLU A 53 -11.31 12.99 0.00
CA GLU A 53 -11.04 12.37 -1.29
C GLU A 53 -9.54 12.09 -1.42
N ILE A 54 -9.19 10.86 -1.81
CA ILE A 54 -7.81 10.49 -2.13
C ILE A 54 -7.73 9.73 -3.43
N THR A 55 -6.53 9.71 -4.01
CA THR A 55 -6.18 8.85 -5.13
C THR A 55 -5.10 7.86 -4.71
N VAL A 56 -5.32 6.58 -4.97
CA VAL A 56 -4.36 5.50 -4.70
C VAL A 56 -4.09 4.73 -5.99
N ILE A 57 -2.82 4.39 -6.20
CA ILE A 57 -2.39 3.49 -7.28
C ILE A 57 -1.93 2.19 -6.65
N GLY A 58 -2.43 1.07 -7.15
CA GLY A 58 -2.07 -0.24 -6.59
C GLY A 58 -2.54 -1.41 -7.46
N GLN A 59 -2.23 -2.60 -6.97
CA GLN A 59 -2.69 -3.87 -7.52
C GLN A 59 -4.02 -4.28 -6.88
N LEU A 60 -4.91 -4.84 -7.69
CA LEU A 60 -6.21 -5.28 -7.22
C LEU A 60 -6.18 -6.77 -6.85
N GLU A 61 -6.46 -7.06 -5.59
CA GLU A 61 -6.62 -8.43 -5.10
C GLU A 61 -8.10 -8.79 -4.95
N ASN A 62 -8.44 -10.00 -5.38
CA ASN A 62 -9.76 -10.58 -5.10
C ASN A 62 -9.74 -11.22 -3.70
N ARG A 63 -10.54 -10.68 -2.78
CA ARG A 63 -10.74 -11.23 -1.44
C ARG A 63 -12.22 -11.61 -1.27
N GLU A 64 -12.48 -12.57 -0.38
CA GLU A 64 -13.85 -13.05 -0.10
C GLU A 64 -14.83 -11.93 0.30
N VAL A 65 -14.31 -10.86 0.90
CA VAL A 65 -15.09 -9.71 1.43
C VAL A 65 -15.07 -8.49 0.50
N GLY A 66 -14.61 -8.65 -0.75
CA GLY A 66 -14.59 -7.62 -1.78
C GLY A 66 -13.19 -7.33 -2.36
N PRO A 67 -13.11 -6.47 -3.38
CA PRO A 67 -11.84 -6.05 -3.98
C PRO A 67 -10.98 -5.27 -2.97
N LEU A 68 -9.72 -5.68 -2.85
CA LEU A 68 -8.71 -4.99 -2.04
C LEU A 68 -7.67 -4.36 -2.98
N LEU A 69 -7.51 -3.04 -2.91
CA LEU A 69 -6.45 -2.32 -3.59
C LEU A 69 -5.20 -2.28 -2.69
N VAL A 70 -4.13 -2.91 -3.14
CA VAL A 70 -2.84 -3.00 -2.42
C VAL A 70 -1.81 -2.14 -3.13
N SER A 71 -1.25 -1.17 -2.42
CA SER A 71 -0.11 -0.36 -2.86
C SER A 71 1.12 -0.69 -2.00
N GLU A 72 2.25 -0.02 -2.28
CA GLU A 72 3.47 -0.17 -1.47
C GLU A 72 3.27 0.27 -0.01
N THR A 73 2.40 1.23 0.25
CA THR A 73 2.27 1.88 1.57
C THR A 73 0.91 1.69 2.22
N CYS A 74 -0.08 1.15 1.51
CA CYS A 74 -1.43 1.03 2.02
C CYS A 74 -2.27 -0.07 1.33
N ALA A 75 -3.34 -0.49 2.01
CA ALA A 75 -4.32 -1.43 1.49
C ALA A 75 -5.74 -0.92 1.81
N LEU A 76 -6.59 -0.80 0.80
CA LEU A 76 -7.94 -0.25 0.92
C LEU A 76 -8.95 -1.14 0.24
N PHE A 77 -10.08 -1.41 0.88
CA PHE A 77 -11.21 -2.04 0.19
C PHE A 77 -11.87 -1.02 -0.74
N LEU A 78 -12.36 -1.47 -1.89
CA LEU A 78 -13.12 -0.62 -2.81
C LEU A 78 -14.61 -0.92 -2.68
N ASP A 79 -15.42 0.09 -2.41
CA ASP A 79 -16.87 -0.01 -2.51
C ASP A 79 -17.29 0.34 -3.94
N ILE A 80 -17.47 -0.71 -4.75
CA ILE A 80 -17.79 -0.62 -6.17
C ILE A 80 -18.92 -1.60 -6.52
N ASP A 81 -19.66 -1.27 -7.58
CA ASP A 81 -20.69 -2.16 -8.10
C ASP A 81 -20.08 -3.39 -8.82
N ASN A 82 -20.90 -4.43 -8.97
CA ASN A 82 -20.48 -5.69 -9.56
C ASN A 82 -19.98 -5.55 -11.01
N ASN A 83 -20.52 -4.60 -11.79
CA ASN A 83 -20.09 -4.41 -13.17
C ASN A 83 -18.68 -3.81 -13.21
N SER A 84 -18.44 -2.75 -12.44
CA SER A 84 -17.11 -2.17 -12.24
C SER A 84 -16.11 -3.22 -11.75
N TYR A 85 -16.49 -4.01 -10.73
CA TYR A 85 -15.66 -5.09 -10.21
C TYR A 85 -15.26 -6.10 -11.29
N ASN A 86 -16.23 -6.59 -12.08
CA ASN A 86 -15.97 -7.55 -13.14
C ASN A 86 -15.03 -6.98 -14.21
N MET A 87 -15.20 -5.70 -14.58
CA MET A 87 -14.32 -5.03 -15.53
C MET A 87 -12.89 -4.90 -15.02
N MET A 88 -12.71 -4.55 -13.74
CA MET A 88 -11.39 -4.43 -13.14
C MET A 88 -10.69 -5.79 -13.05
N MET A 89 -11.42 -6.83 -12.64
CA MET A 89 -10.89 -8.19 -12.48
C MET A 89 -10.60 -8.90 -13.81
N ALA A 90 -11.21 -8.48 -14.92
CA ALA A 90 -10.94 -9.07 -16.22
C ALA A 90 -9.48 -8.86 -16.69
N ASP A 91 -8.80 -7.82 -16.21
CA ASP A 91 -7.43 -7.48 -16.59
C ASP A 91 -6.48 -7.16 -15.41
N ASN A 92 -6.91 -7.44 -14.17
CA ASN A 92 -6.19 -7.08 -12.96
C ASN A 92 -4.79 -7.71 -12.84
N ASN A 93 -4.54 -8.83 -13.51
CA ASN A 93 -3.23 -9.50 -13.49
C ASN A 93 -2.16 -8.78 -14.32
N LYS A 94 -2.51 -7.75 -15.10
CA LYS A 94 -1.57 -7.10 -16.03
C LYS A 94 -1.27 -5.65 -15.70
N HIS A 95 -2.20 -4.94 -15.07
CA HIS A 95 -2.09 -3.49 -14.90
C HIS A 95 -2.52 -3.06 -13.49
N PRO A 96 -1.71 -2.24 -12.81
CA PRO A 96 -2.19 -1.55 -11.63
C PRO A 96 -3.35 -0.64 -12.01
N ILE A 97 -4.20 -0.36 -11.04
CA ILE A 97 -5.28 0.61 -11.19
C ILE A 97 -4.95 1.86 -10.40
N LYS A 98 -5.47 2.98 -10.88
CA LYS A 98 -5.59 4.23 -10.13
C LYS A 98 -7.05 4.36 -9.71
N ALA A 99 -7.30 4.44 -8.41
CA ALA A 99 -8.63 4.58 -7.82
C ALA A 99 -8.70 5.91 -7.08
N THR A 100 -9.79 6.67 -7.27
CA THR A 100 -10.06 7.93 -6.57
C THR A 100 -11.43 7.86 -5.92
N GLY A 101 -11.54 8.24 -4.65
CA GLY A 101 -12.79 8.23 -3.91
C GLY A 101 -12.63 8.74 -2.48
N ILE A 102 -13.67 8.61 -1.67
CA ILE A 102 -13.71 9.10 -0.29
C ILE A 102 -13.31 7.99 0.67
N ILE A 103 -12.36 8.25 1.57
CA ILE A 103 -12.01 7.27 2.62
C ILE A 103 -13.07 7.27 3.70
N VAL A 104 -13.52 6.07 4.06
CA VAL A 104 -14.34 5.84 5.26
C VAL A 104 -13.77 4.69 6.09
N LEU A 105 -14.03 4.73 7.39
CA LEU A 105 -13.81 3.60 8.30
C LEU A 105 -15.14 2.86 8.48
N ARG A 106 -15.15 1.55 8.20
CA ARG A 106 -16.31 0.68 8.44
C ARG A 106 -15.97 -0.38 9.49
N HIS A 107 -17.01 -0.86 10.17
CA HIS A 107 -16.96 -1.94 11.16
C HIS A 107 -17.89 -3.09 10.75
N ASP A 108 -17.78 -3.48 9.48
CA ASP A 108 -18.68 -4.43 8.81
C ASP A 108 -17.97 -5.71 8.36
N LEU A 109 -16.67 -5.86 8.67
CA LEU A 109 -15.93 -7.08 8.35
C LEU A 109 -16.48 -8.25 9.21
N PRO A 110 -16.89 -9.37 8.60
CA PRO A 110 -17.57 -10.45 9.32
C PRO A 110 -16.55 -11.28 10.12
N VAL A 111 -16.15 -10.80 11.29
CA VAL A 111 -15.19 -11.48 12.17
C VAL A 111 -15.88 -12.31 13.26
N PHE A 112 -15.27 -13.41 13.68
CA PHE A 112 -15.78 -14.23 14.78
C PHE A 112 -14.67 -14.86 15.62
N ILE A 113 -14.88 -15.02 16.93
CA ILE A 113 -13.95 -15.78 17.79
C ILE A 113 -14.04 -17.25 17.42
N LEU A 114 -12.91 -17.83 17.02
CA LEU A 114 -12.80 -19.26 16.75
C LEU A 114 -12.82 -20.03 18.08
N ASP A 115 -13.91 -20.74 18.35
CA ASP A 115 -14.00 -21.70 19.45
C ASP A 115 -13.45 -23.07 18.98
N PRO A 116 -12.32 -23.55 19.56
CA PRO A 116 -11.72 -24.83 19.19
C PRO A 116 -12.67 -26.02 19.35
N GLU A 117 -13.57 -26.00 20.33
CA GLU A 117 -14.52 -27.09 20.59
C GLU A 117 -15.67 -27.10 19.56
N ASN A 118 -16.06 -25.94 19.04
CA ASN A 118 -17.03 -25.86 17.94
C ASN A 118 -16.41 -26.26 16.60
N ALA A 119 -15.14 -25.89 16.38
CA ALA A 119 -14.39 -26.32 15.20
C ALA A 119 -14.25 -27.85 15.15
N LYS A 120 -13.93 -28.51 16.28
CA LYS A 120 -13.87 -29.97 16.39
C LYS A 120 -15.20 -30.66 16.11
N ARG A 121 -16.33 -30.02 16.44
CA ARG A 121 -17.70 -30.52 16.20
C ARG A 121 -18.21 -30.24 14.78
N GLY A 122 -17.39 -29.68 13.90
CA GLY A 122 -17.75 -29.41 12.51
C GLY A 122 -18.74 -28.25 12.33
N THR A 123 -18.95 -27.42 13.37
CA THR A 123 -19.77 -26.22 13.25
C THR A 123 -18.91 -25.08 12.71
N VAL A 124 -18.91 -24.90 11.39
CA VAL A 124 -18.16 -23.84 10.72
C VAL A 124 -19.01 -22.57 10.70
N ARG A 125 -18.56 -21.52 11.39
CA ARG A 125 -19.14 -20.18 11.25
C ARG A 125 -18.60 -19.53 9.98
N SER A 126 -19.45 -18.81 9.25
CA SER A 126 -19.02 -17.98 8.12
C SER A 126 -18.34 -16.70 8.62
N GLY A 127 -17.30 -16.26 7.92
CA GLY A 127 -16.53 -15.06 8.26
C GLY A 127 -15.05 -15.34 8.48
N ILE A 128 -14.35 -14.36 9.07
CA ILE A 128 -12.92 -14.40 9.34
C ILE A 128 -12.70 -14.79 10.81
N PRO A 129 -12.04 -15.93 11.10
CA PRO A 129 -11.76 -16.33 12.47
C PRO A 129 -10.71 -15.40 13.10
N VAL A 130 -10.96 -14.98 14.34
CA VAL A 130 -10.01 -14.23 15.16
C VAL A 130 -9.74 -14.96 16.49
N PRO A 131 -8.60 -14.71 17.15
CA PRO A 131 -8.27 -15.35 18.42
C PRO A 131 -9.28 -15.08 19.55
N PRO A 132 -9.35 -15.97 20.57
CA PRO A 132 -10.10 -15.69 21.79
C PRO A 132 -9.61 -14.43 22.51
N GLY A 133 -10.54 -13.63 23.02
CA GLY A 133 -10.25 -12.37 23.69
C GLY A 133 -10.01 -11.19 22.75
N THR A 134 -10.07 -11.38 21.42
CA THR A 134 -10.06 -10.29 20.46
C THR A 134 -11.32 -9.43 20.60
N ASP A 135 -11.15 -8.11 20.66
CA ASP A 135 -12.26 -7.17 20.53
C ASP A 135 -12.82 -7.25 19.10
N LEU A 136 -14.04 -7.76 18.97
CA LEU A 136 -14.67 -7.97 17.67
C LEU A 136 -15.03 -6.65 16.98
N HIS A 137 -15.32 -5.59 17.73
CA HIS A 137 -15.62 -4.30 17.14
C HIS A 137 -14.37 -3.72 16.48
N GLU A 138 -13.23 -3.80 17.16
CA GLU A 138 -11.94 -3.39 16.62
C GLU A 138 -11.48 -4.29 15.47
N ALA A 139 -11.63 -5.61 15.60
CA ALA A 139 -11.25 -6.54 14.54
C ALA A 139 -12.14 -6.45 13.30
N SER A 140 -13.36 -5.92 13.44
CA SER A 140 -14.25 -5.67 12.30
C SER A 140 -13.88 -4.43 11.48
N LYS A 141 -12.90 -3.64 11.93
CA LYS A 141 -12.47 -2.41 11.26
C LYS A 141 -11.88 -2.70 9.90
N ARG A 142 -12.28 -1.90 8.91
CA ARG A 142 -11.60 -1.79 7.61
C ARG A 142 -11.75 -0.40 7.02
N TYR A 143 -10.70 0.05 6.34
CA TYR A 143 -10.73 1.25 5.51
C TYR A 143 -11.29 0.91 4.14
N VAL A 144 -12.25 1.71 3.71
CA VAL A 144 -12.96 1.55 2.44
C VAL A 144 -12.89 2.85 1.67
N LEU A 145 -12.65 2.75 0.36
CA LEU A 145 -12.80 3.85 -0.57
C LEU A 145 -14.21 3.78 -1.16
N GLU A 146 -15.03 4.80 -0.89
CA GLU A 146 -16.39 4.94 -1.43
C GLU A 146 -16.42 5.87 -2.65
N ASN A 147 -17.49 5.76 -3.44
CA ASN A 147 -17.72 6.57 -4.65
C ASN A 147 -16.54 6.48 -5.63
N VAL A 148 -16.02 5.27 -5.84
CA VAL A 148 -14.75 5.06 -6.53
C VAL A 148 -14.87 5.31 -8.03
N ALA A 149 -14.06 6.24 -8.54
CA ALA A 149 -13.70 6.33 -9.95
C ALA A 149 -12.34 5.64 -10.18
N TRP A 150 -12.19 4.89 -11.27
CA TRP A 150 -10.98 4.11 -11.52
C TRP A 150 -10.56 4.07 -12.99
N GLU A 151 -9.26 3.85 -13.21
CA GLU A 151 -8.65 3.63 -14.52
C GLU A 151 -7.45 2.69 -14.43
N PHE A 152 -7.17 1.93 -15.50
CA PHE A 152 -5.93 1.16 -15.60
C PHE A 152 -4.75 2.08 -15.87
N VAL A 153 -3.66 1.88 -15.13
CA VAL A 153 -2.39 2.59 -15.35
C VAL A 153 -1.63 1.89 -16.47
N LYS A 154 -1.51 2.57 -17.62
CA LYS A 154 -0.87 2.03 -18.82
C LYS A 154 0.65 1.94 -18.70
N ASP A 155 1.28 2.78 -17.86
CA ASP A 155 2.73 2.83 -17.65
C ASP A 155 3.08 3.26 -16.21
N LEU A 156 3.62 2.35 -15.39
CA LEU A 156 4.11 2.68 -14.04
C LEU A 156 5.32 3.66 -14.07
N ASN A 157 6.10 3.64 -15.15
CA ASN A 157 7.28 4.50 -15.33
C ASN A 157 6.95 5.99 -15.56
N ALA A 158 5.71 6.32 -15.91
CA ALA A 158 5.30 7.72 -16.10
C ALA A 158 4.97 8.44 -14.77
N SER A 159 4.67 7.69 -13.70
CA SER A 159 4.10 8.24 -12.46
C SER A 159 5.14 8.63 -11.39
N GLN A 160 6.37 8.12 -11.45
CA GLN A 160 7.45 8.57 -10.55
C GLN A 160 7.97 9.99 -10.86
N ASN A 161 7.48 10.62 -11.93
CA ASN A 161 7.87 11.98 -12.33
C ASN A 161 6.92 13.09 -11.85
N ILE A 162 5.86 12.77 -11.08
CA ILE A 162 4.85 13.77 -10.65
C ILE A 162 5.06 14.23 -9.19
N GLN A 163 5.94 13.60 -8.40
CA GLN A 163 6.24 14.06 -7.03
C GLN A 163 7.16 15.30 -6.93
N HIS A 164 7.34 16.07 -8.00
CA HIS A 164 8.23 17.24 -7.98
C HIS A 164 7.62 18.56 -8.47
N ILE A 165 6.29 18.70 -8.48
CA ILE A 165 5.68 19.97 -8.87
C ILE A 165 4.55 20.33 -7.89
N GLN A 166 4.62 21.59 -7.43
CA GLN A 166 3.75 22.31 -6.49
C GLN A 166 4.21 22.30 -5.00
N GLN A 167 5.33 23.00 -4.74
CA GLN A 167 5.42 23.91 -3.59
C GLN A 167 5.30 25.34 -4.09
#